data_AF-A0A946SXS0-F1
#
_entry.id   AF-A0A946SXS0-F1
#
_cell.length_a   1.000
_cell.length_b   1.000
_cell.length_c   1.000
_cell.angle_alpha   90.00
_cell.angle_beta   90.00
_cell.angle_gamma   90.00
#
_symmetry.space_group_name_H-M   'P 1'
#
loop_
_entity.id
_entity.type
_entity.pdbx_description
1 polymer ?
#
loop_
_entity_poly.entity_id
_entity_poly.type
_entity_poly.pdbx_seq_one_letter_code
_entity_poly.pdbx_strand_id
1 'polypeptide(L)'
;FYQGIKNGKPMGAMLIDNIIGKSFPITFMTVLNTDGTVRDVEIMIYRESQGWEVKYDSFLSQFFGKDSSSDRRKILTITGATLSVNALKLGVYKAMAAYEVLYLNKMSTIASH
;
A
#
# COMPACT_ATOMS: atom_id res chain seq x y z
N PHE A 1 -1.22 1.11 11.91
CA PHE A 1 -0.05 0.34 11.50
C PHE A 1 0.27 -0.70 12.55
N TYR A 2 0.60 -1.90 12.12
CA TYR A 2 1.15 -2.96 12.96
C TYR A 2 2.65 -3.07 12.66
N GLN A 3 3.53 -2.99 13.66
CA GLN A 3 4.97 -3.05 13.46
C GLN A 3 5.45 -4.52 13.44
N GLY A 4 6.27 -4.86 12.45
CA GLY A 4 7.01 -6.11 12.43
C GLY A 4 8.28 -5.97 13.24
N ILE A 5 8.56 -6.91 14.14
CA ILE A 5 9.77 -6.92 14.98
C ILE A 5 10.42 -8.30 14.87
N LYS A 6 11.74 -8.34 14.67
CA LYS A 6 12.54 -9.57 14.74
C LYS A 6 13.82 -9.30 15.50
N ASN A 7 14.10 -10.15 16.50
CA ASN A 7 15.25 -10.02 17.39
C ASN A 7 15.36 -8.61 18.01
N GLY A 8 14.21 -8.03 18.41
CA GLY A 8 14.15 -6.68 18.99
C GLY A 8 14.36 -5.52 18.01
N LYS A 9 14.54 -5.79 16.71
CA LYS A 9 14.72 -4.75 15.68
C LYS A 9 13.45 -4.60 14.83
N PRO A 10 13.03 -3.36 14.50
CA PRO A 10 11.96 -3.12 13.55
C PRO A 10 12.30 -3.72 12.18
N MET A 11 11.34 -4.42 11.59
CA MET A 11 11.39 -4.92 10.22
C MET A 11 10.46 -4.12 9.29
N GLY A 12 9.92 -3.00 9.74
CA GLY A 12 8.93 -2.22 9.01
C GLY A 12 7.53 -2.40 9.61
N ALA A 13 6.51 -2.09 8.82
CA ALA A 13 5.14 -2.06 9.31
C ALA A 13 4.14 -2.52 8.25
N MET A 14 2.96 -2.93 8.67
CA MET A 14 1.83 -3.16 7.78
C MET A 14 0.65 -2.26 8.14
N LEU A 15 -0.12 -1.87 7.12
CA LEU A 15 -1.41 -1.22 7.26
C LEU A 15 -2.47 -2.12 6.61
N ILE A 16 -3.53 -2.42 7.36
CA ILE A 16 -4.77 -2.96 6.81
C ILE A 16 -5.74 -1.79 6.71
N ASP A 17 -6.28 -1.53 5.52
CA ASP A 17 -7.26 -0.46 5.29
C ASP A 17 -8.41 -0.98 4.39
N ASN A 18 -9.49 -0.23 4.37
CA ASN A 18 -10.62 -0.46 3.48
C ASN A 18 -10.79 0.73 2.55
N ILE A 19 -10.96 0.46 1.26
CA ILE A 19 -11.27 1.50 0.28
C ILE A 19 -12.43 1.08 -0.61
N ILE A 20 -13.34 2.00 -0.89
CA ILE A 20 -14.46 1.73 -1.78
C ILE A 20 -13.93 1.52 -3.20
N GLY A 21 -14.26 0.37 -3.80
CA GLY A 21 -14.02 0.08 -5.21
C GLY A 21 -15.02 0.81 -6.09
N LYS A 22 -15.92 0.06 -6.75
CA LYS A 22 -17.09 0.62 -7.46
C LYS A 22 -18.26 0.87 -6.51
N SER A 23 -18.55 -0.10 -5.65
CA SER A 23 -19.74 -0.11 -4.79
C SER A 23 -19.46 -0.71 -3.41
N PHE A 24 -18.47 -1.58 -3.29
CA PHE A 24 -18.16 -2.26 -2.02
C PHE A 24 -16.72 -2.01 -1.56
N PRO A 25 -16.45 -2.10 -0.24
CA PRO A 25 -15.10 -2.00 0.28
C PRO A 25 -14.22 -3.16 -0.20
N ILE A 26 -13.02 -2.79 -0.66
CA ILE A 26 -11.87 -3.68 -0.83
C ILE A 26 -11.04 -3.59 0.45
N THR A 27 -10.88 -4.71 1.14
CA THR A 27 -9.99 -4.82 2.31
C THR A 27 -8.62 -5.25 1.82
N PHE A 28 -7.60 -4.43 2.03
CA PHE A 28 -6.25 -4.70 1.56
C PHE A 28 -5.23 -4.43 2.65
N MET A 29 -4.07 -5.06 2.51
CA MET A 29 -2.90 -4.89 3.33
C MET A 29 -1.77 -4.30 2.49
N THR A 30 -1.05 -3.34 3.05
CA THR A 30 0.22 -2.84 2.50
C THR A 30 1.31 -3.08 3.52
N VAL A 31 2.33 -3.84 3.15
CA VAL A 31 3.52 -4.13 3.96
C VAL A 31 4.65 -3.23 3.48
N LEU A 32 5.26 -2.52 4.41
CA LEU A 32 6.32 -1.55 4.17
C LEU A 32 7.61 -2.01 4.85
N ASN A 33 8.74 -1.77 4.19
CA ASN A 33 10.07 -1.81 4.78
C ASN A 33 10.26 -0.64 5.77
N THR A 34 11.33 -0.69 6.55
CA THR A 34 11.64 0.39 7.53
C THR A 34 11.90 1.74 6.87
N ASP A 35 12.33 1.76 5.61
CA ASP A 35 12.56 2.95 4.79
C ASP A 35 11.29 3.50 4.11
N GLY A 36 10.13 2.86 4.33
CA GLY A 36 8.86 3.26 3.71
C GLY A 36 8.61 2.71 2.31
N THR A 37 9.54 1.94 1.73
CA THR A 37 9.29 1.25 0.46
C THR A 37 8.32 0.08 0.65
N VAL A 38 7.46 -0.17 -0.33
CA VAL A 38 6.53 -1.30 -0.31
C VAL A 38 7.29 -2.61 -0.46
N ARG A 39 7.11 -3.48 0.52
CA ARG A 39 7.54 -4.88 0.48
C ARG A 39 6.50 -5.77 -0.18
N ASP A 40 5.22 -5.54 0.12
CA ASP A 40 4.14 -6.37 -0.40
C ASP A 40 2.77 -5.66 -0.31
N VAL A 41 1.83 -6.08 -1.15
CA VAL A 41 0.42 -5.66 -1.10
C VAL A 41 -0.45 -6.88 -1.31
N GLU A 42 -1.42 -7.08 -0.43
CA GLU A 42 -2.36 -8.21 -0.51
C GLU A 42 -3.81 -7.73 -0.41
N ILE A 43 -4.71 -8.31 -1.20
CA ILE A 43 -6.15 -8.09 -1.06
C ILE A 43 -6.74 -9.21 -0.21
N MET A 44 -7.14 -8.86 1.01
CA MET A 44 -7.68 -9.82 1.97
C MET A 44 -9.16 -10.14 1.69
N ILE A 45 -9.96 -9.12 1.34
CA ILE A 45 -11.39 -9.30 1.06
C ILE A 45 -11.80 -8.42 -0.12
N TYR A 46 -12.50 -9.03 -1.07
CA TYR A 46 -13.06 -8.36 -2.23
C TYR A 46 -14.49 -8.81 -2.44
N ARG A 47 -15.39 -7.85 -2.64
CA ARG A 47 -16.85 -8.06 -2.55
C ARG A 47 -17.59 -7.71 -3.84
N GLU A 48 -16.86 -7.34 -4.89
CA GLU A 48 -17.47 -7.00 -6.18
C GLU A 48 -17.45 -8.19 -7.14
N SER A 49 -18.41 -8.23 -8.07
CA SER A 49 -18.51 -9.27 -9.08
C SER A 49 -17.54 -9.09 -10.25
N GLN A 50 -17.01 -7.88 -10.44
CA GLN A 50 -16.12 -7.51 -11.54
C GLN A 50 -14.96 -6.68 -11.00
N GLY A 51 -13.81 -6.76 -11.65
CA GLY A 51 -12.60 -6.02 -11.26
C GLY A 51 -11.70 -6.77 -10.29
N TRP A 52 -11.99 -8.05 -10.00
CA TRP A 52 -11.24 -8.92 -9.10
C TRP A 52 -9.81 -9.20 -9.59
N GLU A 53 -9.50 -8.88 -10.84
CA GLU A 53 -8.18 -9.00 -11.45
C GLU A 53 -7.12 -8.18 -10.71
N VAL A 54 -7.50 -7.16 -9.92
CA VAL A 54 -6.58 -6.45 -9.03
C VAL A 54 -5.98 -7.34 -7.93
N LYS A 55 -6.52 -8.54 -7.70
CA LYS A 55 -5.94 -9.52 -6.77
C LYS A 55 -4.73 -10.25 -7.33
N TYR A 56 -4.53 -10.22 -8.65
CA TYR A 56 -3.45 -10.98 -9.26
C TYR A 56 -2.09 -10.41 -8.86
N ASP A 57 -1.16 -11.32 -8.60
CA ASP A 57 0.23 -10.97 -8.29
C ASP A 57 0.87 -10.09 -9.39
N SER A 58 0.52 -10.33 -10.65
CA SER A 58 0.97 -9.49 -11.78
C SER A 58 0.55 -8.02 -11.69
N PHE A 59 -0.53 -7.72 -10.97
CA PHE A 59 -0.93 -6.34 -10.66
C PHE A 59 -0.28 -5.84 -9.37
N LEU A 60 -0.36 -6.62 -8.29
CA LEU A 60 0.09 -6.22 -6.95
C LEU A 60 1.62 -6.05 -6.86
N SER A 61 2.39 -6.91 -7.54
CA SER A 61 3.86 -6.81 -7.61
C SER A 61 4.35 -5.49 -8.21
N GLN A 62 3.51 -4.76 -8.96
CA GLN A 62 3.87 -3.44 -9.48
C GLN A 62 4.09 -2.41 -8.37
N PHE A 63 3.63 -2.65 -7.14
CA PHE A 63 3.89 -1.76 -6.01
C PHE A 63 5.25 -2.01 -5.36
N PHE A 64 5.86 -3.18 -5.55
CA PHE A 64 7.11 -3.57 -4.90
C PHE A 64 8.23 -2.53 -5.12
N GLY A 65 8.90 -2.16 -4.03
CA GLY A 65 9.99 -1.19 -4.03
C GLY A 65 9.59 0.27 -4.24
N LYS A 66 8.29 0.58 -4.38
CA LYS A 66 7.81 1.97 -4.50
C LYS A 66 7.65 2.62 -3.13
N ASP A 67 7.74 3.94 -3.11
CA ASP A 67 7.50 4.79 -1.95
C ASP A 67 6.46 5.88 -2.26
N SER A 68 6.21 6.76 -1.30
CA SER A 68 5.27 7.88 -1.41
C SER A 68 5.62 8.89 -2.52
N SER A 69 6.89 8.97 -2.93
CA SER A 69 7.37 9.87 -3.98
C SER A 69 7.21 9.29 -5.40
N SER A 70 6.97 7.98 -5.50
CA SER A 70 6.87 7.27 -6.76
C SER A 70 5.68 7.77 -7.61
N ASP A 71 5.85 7.79 -8.94
CA ASP A 71 4.75 8.22 -9.82
C ASP A 71 3.65 7.14 -9.93
N ARG A 72 2.52 7.39 -9.28
CA ARG A 72 1.31 6.54 -9.31
C ARG A 72 0.81 6.21 -10.71
N ARG A 73 1.07 7.07 -11.70
CA ARG A 73 0.63 6.86 -13.10
C ARG A 73 1.40 5.71 -13.78
N LYS A 74 2.57 5.33 -13.26
CA LYS A 74 3.36 4.21 -13.78
C LYS A 74 2.83 2.83 -13.41
N ILE A 75 1.86 2.74 -12.50
CA ILE A 75 1.15 1.48 -12.25
C ILE A 75 0.18 1.24 -13.42
N LEU A 76 0.31 0.12 -14.10
CA LEU A 76 -0.53 -0.23 -15.24
C LEU A 76 -1.99 -0.40 -14.81
N THR A 77 -2.90 -0.17 -15.74
CA THR A 77 -4.33 -0.40 -15.53
C THR A 77 -4.75 -1.78 -16.02
N ILE A 78 -5.83 -2.31 -15.46
CA ILE A 78 -6.48 -3.52 -15.95
C ILE A 78 -7.77 -3.12 -16.66
N THR A 79 -7.93 -3.56 -17.91
CA THR A 79 -9.14 -3.33 -18.71
C THR A 79 -10.37 -3.89 -17.98
N GLY A 80 -11.45 -3.11 -17.89
CA GLY A 80 -12.68 -3.51 -17.19
C GLY A 80 -12.65 -3.38 -15.67
N ALA A 81 -11.49 -3.07 -15.06
CA ALA A 81 -11.32 -2.97 -13.61
C ALA A 81 -10.91 -1.55 -13.13
N THR A 82 -11.13 -0.51 -13.95
CA THR A 82 -10.62 0.86 -13.72
C THR A 82 -10.91 1.41 -12.33
N LEU A 83 -12.14 1.23 -11.81
CA LEU A 83 -12.52 1.73 -10.49
C LEU A 83 -11.77 1.01 -9.36
N SER A 84 -11.68 -0.32 -9.43
CA SER A 84 -10.92 -1.13 -8.47
C SER A 84 -9.43 -0.80 -8.51
N VAL A 85 -8.86 -0.63 -9.71
CA VAL A 85 -7.46 -0.24 -9.91
C VAL A 85 -7.18 1.12 -9.27
N ASN A 86 -8.01 2.13 -9.54
CA ASN A 86 -7.83 3.47 -9.00
C ASN A 86 -7.99 3.51 -7.47
N ALA A 87 -8.97 2.77 -6.94
CA ALA A 87 -9.17 2.63 -5.51
C ALA A 87 -7.94 2.00 -4.84
N LEU A 88 -7.44 0.87 -5.35
CA LEU A 88 -6.28 0.22 -4.74
C LEU A 88 -5.02 1.07 -4.85
N LYS A 89 -4.76 1.71 -6.00
CA LYS A 89 -3.66 2.67 -6.14
C LYS A 89 -3.74 3.77 -5.08
N LEU A 90 -4.92 4.36 -4.88
CA LEU A 90 -5.10 5.41 -3.87
C LEU A 90 -4.83 4.87 -2.46
N GLY A 91 -5.33 3.69 -2.14
CA GLY A 91 -5.16 3.05 -0.84
C GLY A 91 -3.69 2.77 -0.50
N VAL A 92 -2.94 2.16 -1.43
CA VAL A 92 -1.51 1.84 -1.23
C VAL A 92 -0.68 3.12 -1.11
N TYR A 93 -0.93 4.13 -1.95
CA TYR A 93 -0.21 5.42 -1.86
C TYR A 93 -0.52 6.19 -0.58
N LYS A 94 -1.76 6.12 -0.09
CA LYS A 94 -2.13 6.66 1.22
C LYS A 94 -1.37 5.95 2.34
N ALA A 95 -1.19 4.64 2.27
CA ALA A 95 -0.41 3.88 3.25
C ALA A 95 1.05 4.33 3.28
N MET A 96 1.69 4.49 2.11
CA MET A 96 3.07 4.97 1.98
C MET A 96 3.23 6.39 2.56
N ALA A 97 2.37 7.33 2.17
CA ALA A 97 2.43 8.71 2.65
C ALA A 97 2.17 8.82 4.17
N ALA A 98 1.20 8.05 4.69
CA ALA A 98 0.93 8.02 6.12
C ALA A 98 2.14 7.49 6.90
N TYR A 99 2.84 6.47 6.39
CA TYR A 99 4.03 5.93 7.04
C TYR A 99 5.18 6.95 7.04
N GLU A 100 5.42 7.62 5.91
CA GLU A 100 6.43 8.68 5.80
C GLU A 100 6.20 9.78 6.84
N VAL A 101 5.00 10.33 6.92
CA VAL A 101 4.67 11.41 7.87
C VAL A 101 4.80 10.95 9.33
N LEU A 102 4.31 9.76 9.65
CA LEU A 102 4.21 9.31 11.03
C LEU A 102 5.54 8.75 11.59
N TYR A 103 6.37 8.13 10.74
CA TYR A 103 7.54 7.39 11.18
C TYR A 103 8.87 7.91 10.60
N LEU A 104 8.90 8.38 9.35
CA LEU A 104 10.16 8.79 8.70
C LEU A 104 10.48 10.28 8.96
N ASN A 105 9.52 11.17 8.72
CA ASN A 105 9.72 12.60 8.89
C ASN A 105 9.97 12.98 10.36
N LYS A 106 9.36 12.23 11.29
CA LYS A 106 9.60 12.37 12.72
C LYS A 106 11.05 12.09 13.12
N MET A 107 11.72 11.14 12.44
CA MET A 107 13.13 10.83 12.71
C MET A 107 14.08 11.90 12.16
N SER A 108 13.74 12.52 11.01
CA SER A 108 14.54 13.60 10.42
C SER A 108 14.58 14.85 11.32
N THR A 109 13.47 15.21 11.97
CA THR A 109 13.41 16.36 12.88
C THR A 109 14.18 16.15 14.19
N ILE A 110 14.29 14.90 14.67
CA ILE A 110 15.02 14.60 15.91
C ILE A 110 16.55 14.53 15.65
N ALA A 111 16.98 14.11 14.47
CA ALA A 111 18.40 13.98 14.12
C ALA A 111 19.07 15.31 13.71
N SER A 112 18.29 16.39 13.56
CA SER A 112 18.77 17.72 13.17
C SER A 112 18.81 18.73 14.33
N HIS A 113 18.69 18.26 15.57
CA HIS A 113 18.94 18.99 16.83
C HIS A 113 19.89 18.17 17.70
#